data_AF-A0A357J2W0-F1
#
_entry.id   AF-A0A357J2W0-F1
#
_cell.length_a   1.000
_cell.length_b   1.000
_cell.length_c   1.000
_cell.angle_alpha   90.00
_cell.angle_beta   90.00
_cell.angle_gamma   90.00
#
_symmetry.space_group_name_H-M   'P 1'
#
loop_
_entity.id
_entity.type
_entity.pdbx_description
1 polymer ?
#
loop_
_entity_poly.entity_id
_entity_poly.type
_entity_poly.pdbx_seq_one_letter_code
_entity_poly.pdbx_strand_id
1 'polypeptide(L)' 'MSEKEKTLRYKKGDTTVVWQPHLCQHSAVCVKGLPRVFNPKARPWINTEGAEEQAIRD' A
#
# COMPACT_ATOMS: atom_id res chain seq x y z
N MET A 1 4.00 5.14 23.74
CA MET A 1 3.55 4.69 22.41
C MET A 1 4.76 4.73 21.50
N SER A 2 5.37 3.59 21.18
CA SER A 2 6.56 3.57 20.32
C SER A 2 6.12 3.91 18.89
N GLU A 3 6.81 4.82 18.20
CA GLU A 3 6.54 5.25 16.81
C GLU A 3 6.51 4.09 15.79
N LYS A 4 6.84 2.87 16.23
CA LYS A 4 6.91 1.64 15.44
C LYS A 4 5.56 1.02 15.07
N GLU A 5 4.42 1.46 15.61
CA GLU A 5 3.16 0.69 15.49
C GLU A 5 2.11 1.25 14.51
N LYS A 6 2.46 2.23 13.66
CA LYS A 6 1.48 2.77 12.71
C LYS A 6 1.06 1.70 11.71
N THR A 7 -0.22 1.35 11.68
CA THR A 7 -0.80 0.42 10.69
C THR A 7 -1.95 1.13 9.99
N LEU A 8 -1.88 1.28 8.67
CA LEU A 8 -2.98 1.77 7.83
C LEU A 8 -3.55 0.61 7.02
N ARG A 9 -4.86 0.64 6.79
CA ARG A 9 -5.57 -0.40 6.03
C ARG A 9 -6.33 0.27 4.88
N TYR A 10 -6.13 -0.23 3.67
CA TYR A 10 -6.79 0.25 2.46
C TYR A 10 -7.57 -0.91 1.87
N LYS A 11 -8.90 -0.77 1.78
CA LYS A 11 -9.79 -1.85 1.33
C LYS A 11 -10.19 -1.63 -0.12
N LYS A 12 -10.17 -2.71 -0.91
CA LYS A 12 -10.77 -2.79 -2.23
C LYS A 12 -11.50 -4.13 -2.37
N GLY A 13 -12.82 -4.09 -2.54
CA GLY A 13 -13.62 -5.31 -2.58
C GLY A 13 -13.39 -6.16 -1.32
N ASP A 14 -12.94 -7.39 -1.51
CA ASP A 14 -12.59 -8.34 -0.45
C ASP A 14 -11.11 -8.29 -0.06
N THR A 15 -10.30 -7.55 -0.81
CA THR A 15 -8.86 -7.39 -0.59
C THR A 15 -8.56 -6.20 0.33
N THR A 16 -7.67 -6.40 1.30
CA THR A 16 -7.20 -5.34 2.20
C THR A 16 -5.69 -5.20 2.14
N VAL A 17 -5.21 -4.07 1.66
CA VAL A 17 -3.79 -3.70 1.70
C VAL A 17 -3.46 -3.16 3.09
N VAL A 18 -2.61 -3.88 3.81
CA VAL A 18 -2.09 -3.47 5.12
C VAL A 18 -0.75 -2.80 4.94
N TRP A 19 -0.62 -1.56 5.40
CA TRP A 19 0.61 -0.81 5.34
C TRP A 19 1.15 -0.48 6.71
N GLN A 20 2.36 -0.95 6.96
CA GLN A 20 3.08 -0.77 8.22
C GLN A 20 4.40 -0.08 7.90
N PRO A 21 4.54 1.24 8.12
CA PRO A 21 5.70 2.00 7.65
C PRO A 21 7.03 1.43 8.13
N HIS A 22 7.06 0.88 9.34
CA HIS A 22 8.26 0.28 9.94
C HIS A 22 8.70 -1.02 9.24
N LEU A 23 7.78 -1.81 8.67
CA LEU A 23 8.09 -3.00 7.88
C LEU A 23 8.25 -2.67 6.40
N CYS A 24 7.44 -1.75 5.89
CA CYS A 24 7.34 -1.39 4.48
C CYS A 24 8.26 -0.21 4.09
N GLN A 25 9.22 0.19 4.93
CA GLN A 25 10.11 1.34 4.70
C GLN A 25 10.96 1.25 3.40
N HIS A 26 11.13 0.05 2.84
CA HIS A 26 11.87 -0.21 1.60
C HIS A 26 11.00 -0.82 0.50
N SER A 27 9.71 -0.46 0.43
CA SER A 27 8.75 -1.04 -0.51
C SER A 27 8.91 -0.56 -1.96
N ALA A 28 10.14 -0.39 -2.43
CA ALA A 28 10.46 -0.09 -3.83
C ALA A 28 9.90 -1.16 -4.77
N VAL A 29 9.80 -2.41 -4.32
CA VAL A 29 9.18 -3.51 -5.07
C VAL A 29 7.69 -3.23 -5.32
N CYS A 30 6.95 -2.80 -4.29
CA CYS A 30 5.54 -2.45 -4.43
C CYS A 30 5.34 -1.29 -5.43
N VAL A 31 6.20 -0.26 -5.35
CA VAL A 31 6.17 0.87 -6.29
C VAL A 31 6.49 0.46 -7.72
N LYS A 32 7.42 -0.48 -7.92
CA LYS A 32 7.77 -1.00 -9.26
C LYS A 32 6.70 -1.92 -9.85
N GLY A 33 6.07 -2.76 -9.02
CA GLY A 33 5.05 -3.70 -9.46
C GLY A 33 3.73 -3.02 -9.81
N LEU A 34 3.23 -2.16 -8.91
CA LEU A 34 1.95 -1.46 -9.09
C LEU A 34 2.12 0.05 -8.80
N PRO A 35 2.79 0.81 -9.68
CA PRO A 35 3.06 2.24 -9.46
C PRO A 35 1.80 3.10 -9.37
N ARG A 36 0.70 2.63 -9.97
CA ARG A 36 -0.61 3.30 -9.87
C ARG A 36 -1.27 3.12 -8.50
N VAL A 37 -0.90 2.05 -7.78
CA VAL A 37 -1.40 1.73 -6.44
C VAL A 37 -0.46 2.25 -5.36
N PHE A 38 0.86 2.05 -5.50
CA PHE A 38 1.86 2.45 -4.51
C PHE A 38 2.67 3.65 -5.01
N ASN A 39 2.31 4.87 -4.61
CA ASN A 39 3.02 6.09 -5.01
C ASN A 39 3.53 6.92 -3.80
N PRO A 40 4.80 6.81 -3.39
CA PRO A 40 5.29 7.46 -2.17
C PRO A 40 5.31 8.99 -2.26
N LYS A 41 5.16 9.55 -3.47
CA LYS A 41 5.02 11.00 -3.69
C LYS A 41 3.56 11.47 -3.53
N ALA A 42 2.59 10.56 -3.55
CA ALA A 42 1.19 10.88 -3.34
C ALA A 42 0.80 10.84 -1.86
N ARG A 43 -0.24 11.60 -1.53
CA ARG A 43 -0.92 11.60 -0.23
C ARG A 43 -2.41 11.40 -0.50
N PRO A 44 -3.00 10.23 -0.16
CA PRO A 44 -2.39 9.06 0.47
C PRO A 44 -1.37 8.33 -0.42
N TRP A 45 -0.42 7.60 0.20
CA TRP A 45 0.58 6.82 -0.53
C TRP A 45 -0.09 5.68 -1.32
N ILE A 46 -1.00 4.96 -0.67
CA ILE A 46 -1.66 3.80 -1.27
C ILE A 46 -2.99 4.25 -1.87
N ASN A 47 -3.15 4.02 -3.17
CA ASN A 47 -4.35 4.27 -3.94
C ASN A 47 -4.89 2.95 -4.51
N THR A 48 -5.83 2.32 -3.81
CA THR A 48 -6.44 1.06 -4.26
C THR A 48 -7.20 1.20 -5.59
N GLU A 49 -7.61 2.40 -5.97
CA GLU A 49 -8.30 2.64 -7.24
C GLU A 49 -7.33 2.63 -8.44
N GLY A 50 -6.03 2.54 -8.22
CA GLY A 50 -5.01 2.57 -9.28
C GLY A 50 -4.90 1.32 -10.15
N ALA A 51 -5.43 0.17 -9.71
CA ALA A 51 -5.42 -1.09 -10.44
C ALA A 51 -6.60 -1.97 -10.01
N GLU A 52 -7.07 -2.87 -10.86
CA GLU A 52 -8.12 -3.85 -10.53
C GLU A 52 -7.78 -4.68 -9.28
N GLU A 53 -8.79 -5.14 -8.54
CA GLU A 53 -8.59 -5.89 -7.29
C GLU A 53 -7.70 -7.13 -7.49
N GLN A 54 -7.95 -7.87 -8.57
CA GLN A 54 -7.18 -9.05 -8.92
C GLN A 54 -5.67 -8.74 -9.05
N ALA A 55 -5.33 -7.63 -9.69
CA ALA A 55 -3.93 -7.21 -9.85
C ALA A 55 -3.25 -6.81 -8.52
N ILE A 56 -4.01 -6.44 -7.49
CA ILE A 56 -3.47 -6.16 -6.15
C ILE A 56 -3.24 -7.45 -5.35
N ARG A 57 -3.97 -8.51 -5.69
CA ARG A 57 -3.93 -9.81 -5.02
C ARG A 57 -2.86 -10.76 -5.58
N ASP A 58 -2.57 -10.67 -6.87
CA ASP A 58 -1.56 -11.45 -7.58
C ASP A 58 -0.12 -10.98 -7.28
#